data_AF-A0A2D4FLJ2-F1
#
_entry.id   AF-A0A2D4FLJ2-F1
#
_cell.length_a   1.000
_cell.length_b   1.000
_cell.length_c   1.000
_cell.angle_alpha   90.00
_cell.angle_beta   90.00
_cell.angle_gamma   90.00
#
_symmetry.space_group_name_H-M   'P 1'
#
loop_
_entity.id
_entity.type
_entity.pdbx_description
1 polymer ?
#
loop_
_entity_poly.entity_id
_entity_poly.type
_entity_poly.pdbx_seq_one_letter_code
_entity_poly.pdbx_strand_id
1 'polypeptide(L)'
;FGEGCLGVLYEEVFSRKGICFIIRKMMLLNYEEGLRVVIHTSNLIDDDWYQKTQGIWLSPLYPRLPPGSAESDGESHTNFKSDLISYLISYKSTSLMEWVEIIKQHDLSETRVYLIGSTPGRYQGNAKEKWGHLKLRKLLKEQATQIPDQDSWPIIGQFSSIGSMGVDQSKWLCSEFRESLGNLGSNLKNPPNQIPIHLIYPSVENVRKSLEGYPAGGSLPYSMQTAQKQLWLHSYFHKWSAETSGRSHAMPHIKTYMRVSLDFQKIA
;
A
#
# COMPACT_ATOMS: atom_id res chain seq x y z
N PHE A 1 36.05 12.04 -12.63
CA PHE A 1 36.50 10.65 -12.48
C PHE A 1 36.01 10.17 -11.12
N GLY A 2 34.79 9.68 -10.97
CA GLY A 2 34.02 8.83 -11.87
C GLY A 2 33.90 7.46 -11.18
N GLU A 3 32.67 7.11 -10.79
CA GLU A 3 32.14 5.74 -10.59
C GLU A 3 32.80 4.87 -9.50
N GLY A 4 32.09 4.03 -8.74
CA GLY A 4 30.70 3.62 -8.76
C GLY A 4 30.48 2.48 -7.76
N CYS A 5 29.19 2.14 -7.58
CA CYS A 5 28.64 0.84 -7.19
C CYS A 5 28.94 0.22 -5.81
N LEU A 6 27.87 0.04 -5.03
CA LEU A 6 27.46 -1.20 -4.34
C LEU A 6 26.11 -0.87 -3.65
N GLY A 7 24.96 -1.49 -3.88
CA GLY A 7 24.62 -2.75 -4.51
C GLY A 7 23.68 -3.49 -3.56
N VAL A 8 22.36 -3.55 -3.85
CA VAL A 8 21.50 -4.66 -3.38
C VAL A 8 20.43 -4.91 -4.46
N LEU A 9 20.72 -5.91 -5.29
CA LEU A 9 19.73 -6.69 -6.04
C LEU A 9 18.94 -7.52 -5.03
N TYR A 10 17.61 -7.47 -5.09
CA TYR A 10 16.78 -8.65 -4.82
C TYR A 10 15.61 -8.64 -5.78
N GLU A 11 15.69 -9.59 -6.70
CA GLU A 11 14.65 -10.02 -7.62
C GLU A 11 13.75 -10.97 -6.82
N GLU A 12 12.48 -10.64 -6.64
CA GLU A 12 11.47 -11.63 -6.30
C GLU A 12 10.11 -11.20 -6.85
N VAL A 13 9.56 -12.08 -7.67
CA VAL A 13 8.39 -11.90 -8.51
C VAL A 13 7.12 -11.87 -7.65
N PHE A 14 6.51 -10.69 -7.50
CA PHE A 14 5.09 -10.61 -7.15
C PHE A 14 4.27 -10.38 -8.41
N SER A 15 3.84 -11.51 -8.98
CA SER A 15 2.87 -11.57 -10.07
C SER A 15 1.50 -11.09 -9.59
N ARG A 16 0.96 -10.13 -10.36
CA ARG A 16 -0.47 -9.90 -10.69
C ARG A 16 -1.49 -10.40 -9.64
N LYS A 17 -1.92 -9.50 -8.76
CA LYS A 17 -3.32 -9.17 -8.37
C LYS A 17 -3.31 -8.32 -7.07
N GLY A 18 -4.38 -7.53 -6.87
CA GLY A 18 -4.45 -6.34 -6.02
C GLY A 18 -3.71 -6.37 -4.68
N ILE A 19 -2.65 -5.56 -4.56
CA ILE A 19 -2.05 -5.13 -3.29
C ILE A 19 -2.09 -3.59 -3.25
N CYS A 20 -2.68 -3.03 -2.19
CA CYS A 20 -2.78 -1.58 -1.99
C CYS A 20 -1.70 -1.08 -1.02
N PHE A 21 -0.92 -0.08 -1.43
CA PHE A 21 0.06 0.63 -0.59
C PHE A 21 -0.43 2.04 -0.24
N ILE A 22 -0.23 2.51 1.00
CA ILE A 22 -0.43 3.91 1.40
C ILE A 22 0.94 4.60 1.41
N ILE A 23 1.14 5.56 0.51
CA ILE A 23 2.48 6.04 0.14
C ILE A 23 2.98 7.13 1.09
N ARG A 24 4.14 6.87 1.70
CA ARG A 24 4.98 7.86 2.40
C ARG A 24 6.48 7.68 2.13
N LYS A 25 6.87 6.57 1.50
CA LYS A 25 8.25 6.11 1.33
C LYS A 25 8.44 5.74 -0.13
N MET A 26 9.07 6.65 -0.84
CA MET A 26 9.22 6.59 -2.29
C MET A 26 10.57 7.17 -2.68
N MET A 27 11.21 6.55 -3.66
CA MET A 27 12.40 7.07 -4.32
C MET A 27 12.07 7.38 -5.78
N LEU A 28 12.51 8.54 -6.25
CA LEU A 28 12.53 8.89 -7.66
C LEU A 28 13.99 8.89 -8.09
N LEU A 29 14.33 8.05 -9.05
CA LEU A 29 15.71 7.79 -9.45
C LEU A 29 15.85 8.11 -10.93
N ASN A 30 16.49 9.23 -11.24
CA ASN A 30 16.70 9.70 -12.60
C ASN A 30 18.11 9.32 -13.06
N TYR A 31 18.20 8.53 -14.11
CA TYR A 31 19.43 8.03 -14.72
C TYR A 31 19.62 8.64 -16.11
N GLU A 32 20.76 8.36 -16.73
CA GLU A 32 20.98 8.72 -18.14
C GLU A 32 20.05 7.90 -19.05
N GLU A 33 19.83 6.63 -18.71
CA GLU A 33 19.02 5.67 -19.48
C GLU A 33 17.51 5.82 -19.26
N GLY A 34 17.08 6.51 -18.19
CA GLY A 34 15.66 6.72 -17.91
C GLY A 34 15.34 6.98 -16.44
N LEU A 35 14.07 6.85 -16.08
CA LEU A 35 13.53 7.10 -14.75
C LEU A 35 13.07 5.80 -14.09
N ARG A 36 13.30 5.66 -12.78
CA ARG A 36 12.70 4.60 -11.97
C ARG A 36 11.99 5.18 -10.75
N VAL A 37 10.85 4.59 -10.44
CA VAL A 37 10.08 4.87 -9.22
C VAL A 37 10.15 3.64 -8.33
N VAL A 38 10.51 3.83 -7.07
CA VAL A 38 10.50 2.78 -6.05
C VAL A 38 9.53 3.20 -4.96
N ILE A 39 8.54 2.37 -4.66
CA ILE A 39 7.62 2.58 -3.52
C ILE A 39 7.88 1.46 -2.53
N HIS A 40 8.21 1.80 -1.29
CA HIS A 40 8.61 0.81 -0.29
C HIS A 40 8.06 1.14 1.10
N THR A 41 8.41 0.34 2.11
CA THR A 41 7.85 0.45 3.48
C THR A 41 8.89 0.73 4.56
N SER A 42 10.17 0.62 4.24
CA SER A 42 11.31 0.92 5.13
C SER A 42 11.60 2.42 5.28
N ASN A 43 11.92 2.87 6.48
CA ASN A 43 12.62 4.14 6.71
C ASN A 43 14.09 4.01 6.23
N LEU A 44 14.77 5.14 6.01
CA LEU A 44 16.18 5.14 5.60
C LEU A 44 17.13 5.12 6.81
N ILE A 45 17.00 4.07 7.63
CA ILE A 45 17.85 3.76 8.79
C ILE A 45 18.17 2.25 8.77
N ASP A 46 19.35 1.86 9.26
CA ASP A 46 19.85 0.48 9.20
C ASP A 46 18.85 -0.56 9.74
N ASP A 47 18.29 -0.32 10.93
CA ASP A 47 17.33 -1.21 11.60
C ASP A 47 16.15 -1.62 10.70
N ASP A 48 15.67 -0.71 9.86
CA ASP A 48 14.51 -0.97 9.00
C ASP A 48 14.85 -1.87 7.80
N TRP A 49 16.13 -2.05 7.48
CA TRP A 49 16.63 -2.93 6.40
C TRP A 49 17.32 -4.20 6.92
N TYR A 50 17.52 -4.33 8.23
CA TYR A 50 18.27 -5.43 8.83
C TYR A 50 17.42 -6.70 9.06
N GLN A 51 16.54 -6.70 10.06
CA GLN A 51 15.82 -7.90 10.52
C GLN A 51 14.29 -7.78 10.48
N LYS A 52 13.77 -6.84 9.70
CA LYS A 52 12.32 -6.60 9.55
C LYS A 52 11.79 -7.16 8.24
N THR A 53 10.50 -7.51 8.24
CA THR A 53 9.80 -7.80 7.00
C THR A 53 9.30 -6.49 6.39
N GLN A 54 9.86 -6.15 5.22
CA GLN A 54 9.51 -4.97 4.42
C GLN A 54 9.03 -5.40 3.04
N GLY A 55 8.30 -4.50 2.38
CA GLY A 55 7.88 -4.63 0.98
C GLY A 55 8.45 -3.51 0.12
N ILE A 56 8.74 -3.86 -1.14
CA ILE A 56 9.25 -2.96 -2.17
C ILE A 56 8.49 -3.26 -3.46
N TRP A 57 7.97 -2.21 -4.10
CA TRP A 57 7.56 -2.23 -5.49
C TRP A 57 8.61 -1.46 -6.31
N LEU A 58 9.18 -2.13 -7.30
CA LEU A 58 10.10 -1.55 -8.27
C LEU A 58 9.35 -1.34 -9.59
N SER A 59 9.34 -0.10 -10.08
CA SER A 59 8.86 0.15 -11.42
C SER A 59 9.77 -0.46 -12.49
N PRO A 60 9.29 -0.64 -13.73
CA PRO A 60 10.15 -0.73 -14.91
C PRO A 60 11.11 0.46 -15.00
N LEU A 61 12.13 0.35 -15.86
CA LEU A 61 12.89 1.53 -16.28
C LEU A 61 12.06 2.28 -17.31
N TYR A 62 11.69 3.52 -17.00
CA TYR A 62 10.90 4.37 -17.89
C TYR A 62 11.82 5.14 -18.81
N PRO A 63 11.78 4.92 -20.14
CA PRO A 63 12.62 5.66 -21.08
C PRO A 63 12.16 7.11 -21.20
N ARG A 64 13.05 7.98 -21.69
CA ARG A 64 12.67 9.35 -22.06
C ARG A 64 11.76 9.34 -23.29
N LEU A 65 10.78 10.22 -23.28
CA LEU A 65 9.94 10.51 -24.43
C LEU A 65 10.72 11.31 -25.49
N PRO A 66 10.39 11.15 -26.79
CA PRO A 66 10.96 11.98 -27.84
C PRO A 66 10.68 13.48 -27.64
N PRO A 67 11.57 14.38 -28.11
CA PRO A 67 11.31 15.81 -28.11
C PRO A 67 10.02 16.15 -28.87
N GLY A 68 9.18 17.00 -28.28
CA GLY A 68 7.90 17.41 -28.88
C GLY A 68 6.71 16.49 -28.55
N SER A 69 6.91 15.46 -27.73
CA SER A 69 5.80 14.66 -27.17
C SER A 69 4.78 15.52 -26.41
N ALA A 70 3.52 15.12 -26.48
CA ALA A 70 2.43 15.75 -25.75
C ALA A 70 2.51 15.42 -24.26
N GLU A 71 1.93 16.27 -23.39
CA GLU A 71 1.92 16.01 -21.94
C GLU A 71 1.18 14.71 -21.56
N SER A 72 0.23 14.27 -22.39
CA SER A 72 -0.51 13.02 -22.22
C SER A 72 0.27 11.77 -22.66
N ASP A 73 1.40 11.93 -23.36
CA ASP A 73 2.18 10.79 -23.85
C ASP A 73 2.81 10.02 -22.68
N GLY A 74 2.96 8.71 -22.87
CA GLY A 74 3.56 7.83 -21.89
C GLY A 74 2.70 7.59 -20.64
N GLU A 75 1.38 7.80 -20.73
CA GLU A 75 0.44 7.38 -19.69
C GLU A 75 0.16 5.87 -19.77
N SER A 76 0.05 5.26 -18.61
CA SER A 76 -0.32 3.86 -18.42
C SER A 76 -1.83 3.65 -18.46
N HIS A 77 -2.26 2.41 -18.75
CA HIS A 77 -3.67 2.04 -18.62
C HIS A 77 -4.22 2.17 -17.18
N THR A 78 -3.34 2.27 -16.18
CA THR A 78 -3.70 2.45 -14.76
C THR A 78 -3.75 3.91 -14.32
N ASN A 79 -3.52 4.87 -15.23
CA ASN A 79 -3.44 6.30 -14.93
C ASN A 79 -2.32 6.66 -13.92
N PHE A 80 -1.29 5.82 -13.82
CA PHE A 80 -0.23 5.94 -12.83
C PHE A 80 0.58 7.23 -12.97
N LYS A 81 0.90 7.67 -14.20
CA LYS A 81 1.70 8.89 -14.43
C LYS A 81 0.96 10.11 -13.91
N SER A 82 -0.30 10.26 -14.30
CA SER A 82 -1.17 11.35 -13.85
C SER A 82 -1.45 11.31 -12.35
N ASP A 83 -1.67 10.12 -11.77
CA ASP A 83 -1.89 9.97 -10.33
C ASP A 83 -0.61 10.31 -9.52
N LEU A 84 0.58 9.94 -10.02
CA LEU A 84 1.87 10.27 -9.38
C LEU A 84 2.15 11.76 -9.45
N ILE A 85 1.97 12.39 -10.60
CA ILE A 85 2.09 13.85 -10.76
C ILE A 85 1.12 14.56 -9.81
N SER A 86 -0.14 14.12 -9.77
CA SER A 86 -1.15 14.68 -8.87
C SER A 86 -0.77 14.54 -7.40
N TYR A 87 -0.16 13.41 -7.02
CA TYR A 87 0.35 13.19 -5.66
C TYR A 87 1.47 14.18 -5.32
N LEU A 88 2.46 14.37 -6.20
CA LEU A 88 3.58 15.30 -5.96
C LEU A 88 3.12 16.77 -5.92
N ILE A 89 2.25 17.19 -6.83
CA ILE A 89 1.70 18.56 -6.87
C ILE A 89 0.96 18.90 -5.56
N SER A 90 0.31 17.92 -4.93
CA SER A 90 -0.45 18.15 -3.70
C SER A 90 0.38 18.69 -2.53
N TYR A 91 1.70 18.45 -2.54
CA TYR A 91 2.64 18.94 -1.53
C TYR A 91 2.96 20.43 -1.68
N LYS A 92 2.64 21.05 -2.83
CA LYS A 92 2.88 22.47 -3.12
C LYS A 92 4.34 22.89 -2.87
N SER A 93 5.28 22.01 -3.19
CA SER A 93 6.72 22.22 -2.99
C SER A 93 7.41 22.47 -4.32
N THR A 94 8.19 23.56 -4.42
CA THR A 94 8.94 23.90 -5.64
C THR A 94 9.93 22.80 -6.03
N SER A 95 10.62 22.20 -5.04
CA SER A 95 11.56 21.09 -5.27
C SER A 95 10.88 19.85 -5.90
N LEU A 96 9.60 19.62 -5.61
CA LEU A 96 8.84 18.52 -6.21
C LEU A 96 8.33 18.86 -7.61
N MET A 97 8.24 20.15 -7.97
CA MET A 97 7.87 20.56 -9.33
C MET A 97 8.96 20.20 -10.35
N GLU A 98 10.24 20.28 -9.96
CA GLU A 98 11.34 19.79 -10.81
C GLU A 98 11.16 18.31 -11.14
N TRP A 99 10.81 17.50 -10.14
CA TRP A 99 10.50 16.08 -10.33
C TRP A 99 9.26 15.84 -11.18
N VAL A 100 8.23 16.67 -11.05
CA VAL A 100 7.04 16.61 -11.91
C VAL A 100 7.43 16.82 -13.38
N GLU A 101 8.27 17.81 -13.67
CA GLU A 101 8.74 18.07 -15.03
C GLU A 101 9.64 16.94 -15.57
N ILE A 102 10.47 16.32 -14.72
CA ILE A 102 11.21 15.11 -15.08
C ILE A 102 10.24 13.97 -15.42
N ILE A 103 9.23 13.70 -14.59
CA ILE A 103 8.26 12.62 -14.83
C ILE A 103 7.48 12.84 -16.12
N LYS A 104 7.08 14.09 -16.41
CA LYS A 104 6.39 14.43 -17.67
C LYS A 104 7.19 14.02 -18.91
N GLN A 105 8.52 14.10 -18.85
CA GLN A 105 9.43 13.75 -19.95
C GLN A 105 9.68 12.25 -20.12
N HIS A 106 9.09 11.38 -19.30
CA HIS A 106 9.30 9.94 -19.35
C HIS A 106 8.04 9.16 -19.73
N ASP A 107 8.25 8.01 -20.37
CA ASP A 107 7.20 7.07 -20.73
C ASP A 107 6.95 6.07 -19.60
N LEU A 108 5.81 6.22 -18.92
CA LEU A 108 5.37 5.39 -17.81
C LEU A 108 4.30 4.36 -18.25
N SER A 109 4.08 4.17 -19.56
CA SER A 109 2.97 3.39 -20.11
C SER A 109 2.96 1.91 -19.69
N GLU A 110 4.15 1.33 -19.48
CA GLU A 110 4.31 -0.05 -19.01
C GLU A 110 3.91 -0.28 -17.55
N THR A 111 3.48 0.76 -16.83
CA THR A 111 3.01 0.60 -15.45
C THR A 111 1.71 -0.20 -15.40
N ARG A 112 1.69 -1.27 -14.59
CA ARG A 112 0.52 -2.17 -14.43
C ARG A 112 -0.13 -2.12 -13.05
N VAL A 113 0.29 -1.16 -12.21
CA VAL A 113 -0.25 -0.96 -10.86
C VAL A 113 -0.98 0.38 -10.78
N TYR A 114 -1.99 0.46 -9.91
CA TYR A 114 -2.67 1.71 -9.60
C TYR A 114 -2.02 2.38 -8.39
N LEU A 115 -1.92 3.70 -8.43
CA LEU A 115 -1.40 4.49 -7.30
C LEU A 115 -2.52 4.82 -6.32
N ILE A 116 -2.31 4.53 -5.03
CA ILE A 116 -3.22 4.92 -3.94
C ILE A 116 -2.45 5.79 -2.95
N GLY A 117 -2.58 7.10 -3.15
CA GLY A 117 -1.99 8.10 -2.27
C GLY A 117 -2.95 8.55 -1.16
N SER A 118 -2.39 9.10 -0.09
CA SER A 118 -3.13 9.89 0.91
C SER A 118 -2.41 11.22 1.12
N THR A 119 -3.13 12.33 1.02
CA THR A 119 -2.58 13.68 1.19
C THR A 119 -3.43 14.45 2.20
N PRO A 120 -2.85 15.38 2.99
CA PRO A 120 -3.61 16.12 3.99
C PRO A 120 -4.66 17.05 3.33
N GLY A 121 -5.90 16.95 3.77
CA GLY A 121 -6.96 17.84 3.30
C GLY A 121 -8.36 17.40 3.70
N ARG A 122 -9.34 18.28 3.42
CA ARG A 122 -10.77 17.96 3.47
C ARG A 122 -11.29 17.96 2.05
N TYR A 123 -11.58 16.79 1.51
CA TYR A 123 -11.99 16.62 0.11
C TYR A 123 -13.51 16.53 0.00
N GLN A 124 -14.08 17.19 -1.01
CA GLN A 124 -15.52 17.25 -1.28
C GLN A 124 -15.81 16.93 -2.74
N GLY A 125 -17.06 16.56 -3.03
CA GLY A 125 -17.48 16.14 -4.38
C GLY A 125 -16.57 15.06 -4.97
N ASN A 126 -16.24 15.20 -6.25
CA ASN A 126 -15.37 14.26 -6.99
C ASN A 126 -13.95 14.16 -6.42
N ALA A 127 -13.49 15.14 -5.63
CA ALA A 127 -12.17 15.09 -5.01
C ALA A 127 -12.07 14.05 -3.88
N LYS A 128 -13.21 13.59 -3.32
CA LYS A 128 -13.24 12.56 -2.28
C LYS A 128 -12.57 11.26 -2.72
N GLU A 129 -12.74 10.88 -3.99
CA GLU A 129 -12.23 9.62 -4.55
C GLU A 129 -10.80 9.73 -5.08
N LYS A 130 -10.12 10.86 -4.86
CA LYS A 130 -8.71 11.02 -5.28
C LYS A 130 -7.73 10.37 -4.32
N TRP A 131 -8.10 10.21 -3.04
CA TRP A 131 -7.16 9.83 -1.99
C TRP A 131 -7.73 8.76 -1.04
N GLY A 132 -6.82 8.07 -0.35
CA GLY A 132 -7.13 7.16 0.75
C GLY A 132 -8.05 6.00 0.38
N HIS A 133 -8.85 5.55 1.35
CA HIS A 133 -9.74 4.40 1.17
C HIS A 133 -10.84 4.64 0.13
N LEU A 134 -11.21 5.89 -0.17
CA LEU A 134 -12.19 6.20 -1.21
C LEU A 134 -11.62 6.09 -2.62
N LYS A 135 -10.34 6.41 -2.84
CA LYS A 135 -9.65 6.06 -4.10
C LYS A 135 -9.61 4.55 -4.29
N LEU A 136 -9.29 3.79 -3.24
CA LEU A 136 -9.33 2.34 -3.29
C LEU A 136 -10.74 1.83 -3.64
N ARG A 137 -11.78 2.32 -2.97
CA ARG A 137 -13.18 1.98 -3.25
C ARG A 137 -13.54 2.20 -4.71
N LYS A 138 -13.17 3.36 -5.27
CA LYS A 138 -13.39 3.70 -6.68
C LYS A 138 -12.71 2.69 -7.60
N LEU A 139 -11.42 2.44 -7.38
CA LEU A 139 -10.64 1.51 -8.21
C LEU A 139 -11.21 0.10 -8.16
N LEU A 140 -11.58 -0.42 -6.99
CA LEU A 140 -12.15 -1.75 -6.89
C LEU A 140 -13.55 -1.85 -7.52
N LYS A 141 -14.34 -0.77 -7.47
CA LYS A 141 -15.64 -0.71 -8.15
C LYS A 141 -15.49 -0.71 -9.69
N GLU A 142 -14.49 0.00 -10.21
CA GLU A 142 -14.34 0.24 -11.66
C GLU A 142 -13.47 -0.82 -12.36
N GLN A 143 -12.48 -1.38 -11.67
CA GLN A 143 -11.41 -2.17 -12.29
C GLN A 143 -11.40 -3.64 -11.81
N ALA A 144 -12.02 -3.96 -10.67
CA ALA A 144 -12.03 -5.34 -10.20
C ALA A 144 -12.93 -6.20 -11.08
N THR A 145 -12.41 -7.38 -11.46
CA THR A 145 -13.21 -8.37 -12.18
C THR A 145 -14.23 -8.97 -11.22
N GLN A 146 -15.49 -9.11 -11.64
CA GLN A 146 -16.49 -9.80 -10.84
C GLN A 146 -16.13 -11.28 -10.75
N ILE A 147 -16.00 -11.79 -9.52
CA ILE A 147 -15.71 -13.20 -9.25
C ILE A 147 -16.97 -13.84 -8.65
N PRO A 148 -17.35 -15.06 -9.06
CA PRO A 148 -18.40 -15.81 -8.37
C PRO A 148 -18.14 -15.91 -6.86
N ASP A 149 -19.19 -15.73 -6.06
CA ASP A 149 -19.15 -15.83 -4.59
C ASP A 149 -18.19 -14.86 -3.88
N GLN A 150 -17.74 -13.79 -4.57
CA GLN A 150 -16.84 -12.76 -4.04
C GLN A 150 -17.33 -12.09 -2.74
N ASP A 151 -18.63 -12.14 -2.48
CA ASP A 151 -19.24 -11.58 -1.28
C ASP A 151 -18.83 -12.32 0.00
N SER A 152 -18.37 -13.57 -0.13
CA SER A 152 -17.88 -14.39 0.98
C SER A 152 -16.36 -14.27 1.21
N TRP A 153 -15.62 -13.71 0.25
CA TRP A 153 -14.16 -13.65 0.29
C TRP A 153 -13.71 -12.74 1.43
N PRO A 154 -12.88 -13.16 2.40
CA PRO A 154 -12.46 -12.27 3.47
C PRO A 154 -11.54 -11.12 3.02
N ILE A 155 -11.58 -10.03 3.77
CA ILE A 155 -10.60 -8.93 3.72
C ILE A 155 -9.48 -9.26 4.71
N ILE A 156 -8.23 -9.20 4.25
CA ILE A 156 -7.05 -9.30 5.11
C ILE A 156 -6.39 -7.93 5.15
N GLY A 157 -6.27 -7.36 6.35
CA GLY A 157 -5.47 -6.16 6.59
C GLY A 157 -4.28 -6.51 7.47
N GLN A 158 -3.07 -6.14 7.05
CA GLN A 158 -1.86 -6.32 7.84
C GLN A 158 -1.16 -4.96 7.97
N PHE A 159 -0.77 -4.62 9.19
CA PHE A 159 -0.13 -3.34 9.47
C PHE A 159 0.83 -3.42 10.66
N SER A 160 1.64 -2.38 10.83
CA SER A 160 2.62 -2.25 11.91
C SER A 160 2.24 -1.18 12.94
N SER A 161 1.10 -0.50 12.81
CA SER A 161 0.67 0.57 13.72
C SER A 161 -0.84 0.69 13.78
N ILE A 162 -1.38 1.10 14.92
CA ILE A 162 -2.83 1.22 15.12
C ILE A 162 -3.17 2.59 15.71
N GLY A 163 -4.09 3.31 15.04
CA GLY A 163 -4.68 4.56 15.52
C GLY A 163 -5.98 4.35 16.29
N SER A 164 -6.59 5.47 16.70
CA SER A 164 -7.91 5.48 17.34
C SER A 164 -9.01 5.20 16.33
N MET A 165 -9.74 4.10 16.49
CA MET A 165 -10.79 3.63 15.57
C MET A 165 -12.23 3.95 16.04
N GLY A 166 -12.37 4.59 17.19
CA GLY A 166 -13.64 4.90 17.82
C GLY A 166 -14.05 3.89 18.90
N VAL A 167 -15.16 4.21 19.58
CA VAL A 167 -15.65 3.45 20.75
C VAL A 167 -16.18 2.07 20.41
N ASP A 168 -16.56 1.83 19.14
CA ASP A 168 -17.07 0.56 18.66
C ASP A 168 -16.78 0.39 17.15
N GLN A 169 -17.01 -0.82 16.65
CA GLN A 169 -16.72 -1.22 15.28
C GLN A 169 -17.49 -0.44 14.20
N SER A 170 -18.64 0.15 14.54
CA SER A 170 -19.51 0.88 13.62
C SER A 170 -19.05 2.31 13.34
N LYS A 171 -18.09 2.85 14.11
CA LYS A 171 -17.65 4.25 13.96
C LYS A 171 -16.82 4.49 12.71
N TRP A 172 -15.95 3.56 12.35
CA TRP A 172 -15.09 3.74 11.18
C TRP A 172 -14.68 2.42 10.51
N LEU A 173 -14.25 1.43 11.32
CA LEU A 173 -13.73 0.17 10.78
C LEU A 173 -14.75 -0.57 9.90
N CYS A 174 -15.96 -0.79 10.41
CA CYS A 174 -16.98 -1.56 9.67
C CYS A 174 -17.88 -0.69 8.78
N SER A 175 -18.04 0.59 9.12
CA SER A 175 -18.92 1.52 8.41
C SER A 175 -18.30 2.07 7.14
N GLU A 176 -17.02 2.46 7.17
CA GLU A 176 -16.38 3.15 6.05
C GLU A 176 -15.21 2.36 5.46
N PHE A 177 -14.30 1.87 6.33
CA PHE A 177 -13.07 1.24 5.89
C PHE A 177 -13.33 -0.14 5.28
N ARG A 178 -14.06 -1.02 5.99
CA ARG A 178 -14.52 -2.32 5.47
C ARG A 178 -15.36 -2.16 4.22
N GLU A 179 -16.26 -1.18 4.21
CA GLU A 179 -17.11 -0.92 3.04
C GLU A 179 -16.28 -0.62 1.78
N SER A 180 -15.19 0.12 1.96
CA SER A 180 -14.29 0.48 0.85
C SER A 180 -13.49 -0.72 0.33
N LEU A 181 -12.98 -1.54 1.24
CA LEU A 181 -12.21 -2.75 0.93
C LEU A 181 -13.09 -3.90 0.41
N GLY A 182 -14.36 -3.91 0.79
CA GLY A 182 -15.32 -4.92 0.40
C GLY A 182 -15.93 -4.70 -0.98
N ASN A 183 -15.79 -3.49 -1.53
CA ASN A 183 -16.35 -3.12 -2.82
C ASN A 183 -15.62 -3.85 -3.94
N LEU A 184 -16.26 -4.77 -4.67
CA LEU A 184 -15.69 -5.44 -5.85
C LEU A 184 -16.69 -5.36 -7.01
N GLY A 185 -16.44 -4.47 -7.96
CA GLY A 185 -17.35 -4.22 -9.08
C GLY A 185 -18.66 -3.53 -8.67
N SER A 186 -19.62 -3.51 -9.60
CA SER A 186 -20.90 -2.79 -9.45
C SER A 186 -22.09 -3.61 -8.93
N ASN A 187 -21.98 -4.94 -8.82
CA ASN A 187 -23.12 -5.84 -8.55
C ASN A 187 -22.88 -6.77 -7.34
N LEU A 188 -22.62 -6.21 -6.16
CA LEU A 188 -22.56 -7.02 -4.94
C LEU A 188 -23.97 -7.49 -4.55
N LYS A 189 -24.13 -8.79 -4.22
CA LYS A 189 -25.42 -9.34 -3.76
C LYS A 189 -25.60 -9.10 -2.26
N ASN A 190 -24.51 -9.17 -1.50
CA ASN A 190 -24.49 -8.85 -0.07
C ASN A 190 -23.85 -7.48 0.19
N PRO A 191 -24.29 -6.77 1.24
CA PRO A 191 -23.69 -5.49 1.58
C PRO A 191 -22.24 -5.68 2.07
N PRO A 192 -21.29 -4.81 1.65
CA PRO A 192 -19.88 -4.90 2.03
C PRO A 192 -19.59 -5.00 3.54
N ASN A 193 -20.52 -4.52 4.38
CA ASN A 193 -20.38 -4.50 5.83
C ASN A 193 -20.44 -5.90 6.48
N GLN A 194 -20.92 -6.92 5.78
CA GLN A 194 -21.00 -8.32 6.24
C GLN A 194 -19.76 -9.16 5.90
N ILE A 195 -18.83 -8.62 5.10
CA ILE A 195 -17.63 -9.33 4.68
C ILE A 195 -16.71 -9.57 5.90
N PRO A 196 -16.22 -10.81 6.12
CA PRO A 196 -15.27 -11.09 7.19
C PRO A 196 -13.99 -10.28 7.01
N ILE A 197 -13.45 -9.75 8.11
CA ILE A 197 -12.19 -9.01 8.13
C ILE A 197 -11.24 -9.65 9.14
N HIS A 198 -10.02 -9.98 8.69
CA HIS A 198 -8.95 -10.46 9.55
C HIS A 198 -7.84 -9.44 9.57
N LEU A 199 -7.45 -9.00 10.77
CA LEU A 199 -6.41 -8.00 10.96
C LEU A 199 -5.16 -8.68 11.52
N ILE A 200 -4.05 -8.67 10.77
CA ILE A 200 -2.78 -9.24 11.19
C ILE A 200 -1.95 -8.14 11.86
N TYR A 201 -1.67 -8.32 13.16
CA TYR A 201 -0.80 -7.46 13.95
C TYR A 201 0.00 -8.33 14.94
N PRO A 202 1.32 -8.10 15.10
CA PRO A 202 2.14 -8.96 15.97
C PRO A 202 1.64 -9.01 17.41
N SER A 203 1.55 -10.23 17.96
CA SER A 203 1.31 -10.43 19.38
C SER A 203 2.57 -10.14 20.21
N VAL A 204 2.41 -10.00 21.53
CA VAL A 204 3.54 -9.89 22.47
C VAL A 204 4.52 -11.06 22.29
N GLU A 205 4.01 -12.29 22.13
CA GLU A 205 4.85 -13.47 21.90
C GLU A 205 5.55 -13.45 20.55
N ASN A 206 4.94 -12.89 19.50
CA ASN A 206 5.63 -12.70 18.21
C ASN A 206 6.84 -11.79 18.37
N VAL A 207 6.68 -10.66 19.07
CA VAL A 207 7.76 -9.70 19.30
C VAL A 207 8.84 -10.30 20.19
N ARG A 208 8.46 -10.93 21.31
CA ARG A 208 9.40 -11.56 22.25
C ARG A 208 10.28 -12.62 21.58
N LYS A 209 9.71 -13.40 20.65
CA LYS A 209 10.42 -14.46 19.91
C LYS A 209 11.00 -13.97 18.58
N SER A 210 10.93 -12.68 18.27
CA SER A 210 11.49 -12.13 17.02
C SER A 210 13.02 -12.12 17.07
N LEU A 211 13.66 -11.94 15.91
CA LEU A 211 15.11 -11.82 15.78
C LEU A 211 15.67 -10.65 16.61
N GLU A 212 14.94 -9.53 16.65
CA GLU A 212 15.33 -8.33 17.41
C GLU A 212 14.86 -8.39 18.88
N GLY A 213 14.01 -9.35 19.26
CA GLY A 213 13.35 -9.40 20.56
C GLY A 213 12.40 -8.22 20.80
N TYR A 214 12.27 -7.79 22.06
CA TYR A 214 11.43 -6.63 22.42
C TYR A 214 11.74 -5.32 21.69
N PRO A 215 13.00 -4.99 21.34
CA PRO A 215 13.34 -3.85 20.48
C PRO A 215 12.50 -3.72 19.20
N ALA A 216 12.08 -4.82 18.55
CA ALA A 216 11.19 -4.75 17.39
C ALA A 216 9.87 -4.02 17.67
N GLY A 217 9.41 -4.02 18.93
CA GLY A 217 8.22 -3.30 19.38
C GLY A 217 8.31 -1.79 19.19
N GLY A 218 9.51 -1.20 19.11
CA GLY A 218 9.71 0.22 18.82
C GLY A 218 9.18 0.63 17.45
N SER A 219 9.17 -0.30 16.49
CA SER A 219 8.62 -0.11 15.14
C SER A 219 7.15 -0.55 15.02
N LEU A 220 6.51 -0.92 16.15
CA LEU A 220 5.13 -1.41 16.22
C LEU A 220 4.23 -0.49 17.07
N PRO A 221 4.09 0.81 16.75
CA PRO A 221 3.41 1.75 17.64
C PRO A 221 1.91 1.45 17.77
N TYR A 222 1.52 1.00 18.97
CA TYR A 222 0.15 0.92 19.44
C TYR A 222 0.12 1.24 20.94
N SER A 223 -0.19 2.49 21.27
CA SER A 223 -0.09 2.96 22.64
C SER A 223 -1.15 2.32 23.55
N MET A 224 -0.82 2.10 24.82
CA MET A 224 -1.78 1.62 25.83
C MET A 224 -3.02 2.53 25.92
N GLN A 225 -2.82 3.85 25.86
CA GLN A 225 -3.89 4.86 25.92
C GLN A 225 -4.86 4.73 24.73
N THR A 226 -4.37 4.38 23.54
CA THR A 226 -5.21 4.10 22.38
C THR A 226 -5.89 2.75 22.52
N ALA A 227 -5.15 1.72 22.94
CA ALA A 227 -5.66 0.35 23.02
C ALA A 227 -6.82 0.20 23.99
N GLN A 228 -6.73 0.81 25.18
CA GLN A 228 -7.76 0.76 26.21
C GLN A 228 -9.11 1.34 25.74
N LYS A 229 -9.11 2.26 24.77
CA LYS A 229 -10.33 2.89 24.23
C LYS A 229 -11.04 2.02 23.18
N GLN A 230 -10.43 0.92 22.74
CA GLN A 230 -10.92 0.11 21.62
C GLN A 230 -10.59 -1.38 21.77
N LEU A 231 -10.76 -1.96 22.96
CA LEU A 231 -10.51 -3.40 23.19
C LEU A 231 -11.36 -4.31 22.29
N TRP A 232 -12.51 -3.82 21.83
CA TRP A 232 -13.35 -4.50 20.83
C TRP A 232 -12.58 -4.84 19.54
N LEU A 233 -11.52 -4.09 19.21
CA LEU A 233 -10.72 -4.31 18.00
C LEU A 233 -9.89 -5.59 18.08
N HIS A 234 -9.51 -6.03 19.29
CA HIS A 234 -8.59 -7.15 19.48
C HIS A 234 -9.21 -8.49 19.07
N SER A 235 -10.54 -8.60 19.02
CA SER A 235 -11.23 -9.79 18.50
C SER A 235 -11.00 -10.04 17.01
N TYR A 236 -10.55 -9.02 16.28
CA TYR A 236 -10.19 -9.12 14.86
C TYR A 236 -8.72 -9.52 14.64
N PHE A 237 -7.91 -9.55 15.70
CA PHE A 237 -6.46 -9.71 15.57
C PHE A 237 -6.03 -11.15 15.36
N HIS A 238 -5.13 -11.32 14.41
CA HIS A 238 -4.48 -12.58 14.05
C HIS A 238 -2.96 -12.40 14.20
N LYS A 239 -2.29 -13.49 14.59
CA LYS A 239 -0.84 -13.48 14.82
C LYS A 239 -0.08 -13.22 13.52
N TRP A 240 1.10 -12.62 13.64
CA TRP A 240 2.08 -12.64 12.56
C TRP A 240 2.62 -14.07 12.39
N SER A 241 2.59 -14.56 11.16
CA SER A 241 3.19 -15.82 10.71
C SER A 241 3.54 -15.67 9.24
N ALA A 242 4.77 -16.01 8.87
CA ALA A 242 5.28 -15.89 7.51
C ALA A 242 6.26 -17.04 7.21
N GLU A 243 5.89 -18.26 7.56
CA GLU A 243 6.67 -19.48 7.29
C GLU A 243 7.03 -19.59 5.80
N THR A 244 6.11 -19.23 4.91
CA THR A 244 6.28 -19.33 3.46
C THR A 244 7.50 -18.55 2.94
N SER A 245 7.89 -17.47 3.62
CA SER A 245 9.02 -16.61 3.23
C SER A 245 10.13 -16.61 4.28
N GLY A 246 10.09 -17.55 5.24
CA GLY A 246 11.06 -17.68 6.33
C GLY A 246 11.07 -16.51 7.32
N ARG A 247 9.98 -15.74 7.40
CA ARG A 247 9.96 -14.41 8.05
C ARG A 247 9.07 -14.32 9.30
N SER A 248 8.63 -15.44 9.88
CA SER A 248 7.84 -15.45 11.12
C SER A 248 8.54 -14.76 12.29
N HIS A 249 9.88 -14.75 12.31
CA HIS A 249 10.69 -14.09 13.34
C HIS A 249 11.18 -12.68 12.95
N ALA A 250 10.95 -12.25 11.71
CA ALA A 250 11.28 -10.90 11.23
C ALA A 250 10.02 -10.02 11.31
N MET A 251 9.93 -9.15 12.32
CA MET A 251 8.69 -8.42 12.60
C MET A 251 8.24 -7.55 11.41
N PRO A 252 6.93 -7.49 11.13
CA PRO A 252 6.42 -6.79 9.97
C PRO A 252 6.44 -5.28 10.17
N HIS A 253 7.19 -4.60 9.33
CA HIS A 253 7.04 -3.18 9.08
C HIS A 253 6.43 -2.89 7.71
N ILE A 254 6.24 -3.92 6.88
CA ILE A 254 5.34 -3.89 5.72
C ILE A 254 3.87 -3.64 6.15
N LYS A 255 3.06 -3.10 5.24
CA LYS A 255 1.61 -2.94 5.35
C LYS A 255 0.97 -3.46 4.07
N THR A 256 0.04 -4.40 4.18
CA THR A 256 -0.64 -4.99 3.03
C THR A 256 -2.15 -5.14 3.28
N TYR A 257 -2.93 -4.92 2.24
CA TYR A 257 -4.37 -5.18 2.24
C TYR A 257 -4.71 -6.00 1.01
N MET A 258 -5.49 -7.06 1.19
CA MET A 258 -5.88 -7.97 0.12
C MET A 258 -7.26 -8.57 0.35
N ARG A 259 -7.84 -9.09 -0.73
CA ARG A 259 -9.11 -9.80 -0.72
C ARG A 259 -8.88 -11.22 -1.21
N VAL A 260 -9.15 -12.21 -0.37
CA VAL A 260 -8.73 -13.60 -0.60
C VAL A 260 -9.92 -14.55 -0.66
N SER A 261 -9.80 -15.64 -1.41
CA SER A 261 -10.83 -16.69 -1.44
C SER A 261 -10.95 -17.39 -0.10
N LEU A 262 -12.08 -18.05 0.15
CA LEU A 262 -12.35 -18.78 1.40
C LEU A 262 -11.31 -19.87 1.70
N ASP A 263 -10.73 -20.48 0.67
CA ASP A 263 -9.67 -21.49 0.75
C ASP A 263 -8.25 -20.88 0.77
N PHE A 264 -8.15 -19.55 0.74
CA PHE A 264 -6.91 -18.76 0.68
C PHE A 264 -6.00 -19.08 -0.53
N GLN A 265 -6.53 -19.69 -1.59
CA GLN A 265 -5.77 -20.05 -2.80
C GLN A 265 -5.75 -18.95 -3.88
N LYS A 266 -6.64 -17.96 -3.79
CA LYS A 266 -6.78 -16.89 -4.78
C LYS A 266 -6.88 -15.52 -4.12
N ILE A 267 -6.43 -14.51 -4.85
CA ILE A 267 -6.61 -13.08 -4.54
C ILE A 267 -7.50 -12.48 -5.63
N ALA A 268 -8.41 -11.59 -5.25
CA ALA A 268 -9.30 -10.89 -6.18
C ALA A 268 -8.54 -9.91 -7.08
#